data_AF-X6LMB7-F1
#
_entry.id   AF-X6LMB7-F1
#
_cell.length_a   1.000
_cell.length_b   1.000
_cell.length_c   1.000
_cell.angle_alpha   90.00
_cell.angle_beta   90.00
_cell.angle_gamma   90.00
#
_symmetry.space_group_name_H-M   'P 1'
#
loop_
_entity.id
_entity.type
_entity.pdbx_description
1 polymer ?
#
loop_
_entity_poly.entity_id
_entity_poly.type
_entity_poly.pdbx_seq_one_letter_code
_entity_poly.pdbx_strand_id
1 'polypeptide(L)'
;DNQDNKEKELTAYVIVDERKMSIKMKELTFDELFCQICTCLEPKYLLKINNEPFKMQLVDMKNNTIESDEDVRKEFKNGDPLFKLLWVPKIEKIGKIKTIKNALVVMIAISEYCDNKMLCNLPNVREKDVKNFREVFKQELNYEFVCNEEFKMNKEDIDEFLENVIVNHKLYKNKRNYDALIITILGHGEGDALVTSDGEHVPVDEIRSLFNCNKMESLKDCPKIFIIDICRTPQVSNFIRTTKQNNMYDKYGFLTILSTTSGYQIAALSLFSEDIKRTIISRYKMDYPLTQILKEIRANTMKKSDGWYCVESQDTTDYDIFGNIQAKLTTSCDSQITPYIAVLYVSNKKFSQKYISEPYQFSF
;
A
#
# COMPACT_ATOMS: atom_id res chain seq x y z
N ASP A 1 -63.50 12.91 14.71
CA ASP A 1 -62.29 13.20 13.93
C ASP A 1 -61.05 12.69 14.65
N ASN A 2 -60.68 11.44 14.39
CA ASN A 2 -59.36 10.90 14.73
C ASN A 2 -58.46 11.17 13.53
N GLN A 3 -57.67 12.24 13.61
CA GLN A 3 -56.66 12.54 12.60
C GLN A 3 -55.43 11.68 12.90
N ASP A 4 -55.27 10.60 12.12
CA ASP A 4 -54.08 9.78 12.09
C ASP A 4 -52.84 10.67 11.88
N ASN A 5 -52.07 10.86 12.95
CA ASN A 5 -50.69 11.33 12.88
C ASN A 5 -49.85 10.21 12.24
N LYS A 6 -49.88 10.11 10.90
CA LYS A 6 -48.85 9.36 10.17
C LYS A 6 -47.54 10.10 10.38
N GLU A 7 -46.68 9.56 11.26
CA GLU A 7 -45.26 9.92 11.31
C GLU A 7 -44.73 9.95 9.87
N LYS A 8 -44.26 11.11 9.42
CA LYS A 8 -43.65 11.24 8.10
C LYS A 8 -42.34 10.48 8.11
N GLU A 9 -42.38 9.26 7.60
CA GLU A 9 -41.22 8.39 7.42
C GLU A 9 -40.26 9.06 6.41
N LEU A 10 -39.05 9.40 6.87
CA LEU A 10 -38.04 10.07 6.06
C LEU A 10 -37.21 9.00 5.34
N THR A 11 -37.00 9.15 4.03
CA THR A 11 -36.20 8.19 3.25
C THR A 11 -34.86 8.82 2.88
N ALA A 12 -33.79 8.07 3.08
CA ALA A 12 -32.44 8.40 2.61
C ALA A 12 -31.77 7.20 1.96
N TYR A 13 -30.64 7.45 1.31
CA TYR A 13 -29.86 6.42 0.64
C TYR A 13 -28.42 6.42 1.13
N VAL A 14 -27.83 5.23 1.25
CA VAL A 14 -26.42 5.05 1.59
C VAL A 14 -25.75 4.16 0.55
N ILE A 15 -24.55 4.54 0.11
CA ILE A 15 -23.70 3.72 -0.76
C ILE A 15 -22.68 2.99 0.11
N VAL A 16 -22.70 1.65 0.06
CA VAL A 16 -21.74 0.76 0.72
C VAL A 16 -21.15 -0.17 -0.34
N ASP A 17 -19.83 -0.13 -0.55
CA ASP A 17 -19.13 -0.93 -1.57
C ASP A 17 -19.85 -0.94 -2.93
N GLU A 18 -20.14 0.26 -3.45
CA GLU A 18 -20.83 0.52 -4.74
C GLU A 18 -22.31 0.09 -4.79
N ARG A 19 -22.87 -0.41 -3.70
CA ARG A 19 -24.29 -0.74 -3.60
C ARG A 19 -25.07 0.38 -2.93
N LYS A 20 -26.11 0.86 -3.60
CA LYS A 20 -27.07 1.83 -3.05
C LYS A 20 -28.12 1.09 -2.21
N MET A 21 -28.27 1.48 -0.96
CA MET A 21 -29.24 0.94 0.00
C MET A 21 -30.20 2.04 0.43
N SER A 22 -31.49 1.76 0.51
CA SER A 22 -32.49 2.68 1.06
C SER A 22 -32.60 2.48 2.57
N ILE A 23 -32.56 3.57 3.32
CA ILE A 23 -32.79 3.59 4.76
C ILE A 23 -34.00 4.46 5.06
N LYS A 24 -34.71 4.09 6.12
CA LYS A 24 -35.88 4.82 6.60
C LYS A 24 -35.61 5.34 7.99
N MET A 25 -35.78 6.63 8.18
CA MET A 25 -35.46 7.34 9.40
C MET A 25 -36.73 7.91 10.02
N LYS A 26 -36.79 7.89 11.34
CA LYS A 26 -37.86 8.54 12.10
C LYS A 26 -37.53 9.99 12.44
N GLU A 27 -36.25 10.27 12.65
CA GLU A 27 -35.74 11.56 13.08
C GLU A 27 -34.55 12.00 12.22
N LEU A 28 -34.42 13.31 11.97
CA LEU A 28 -33.27 13.89 11.26
C LEU A 28 -32.10 14.14 12.22
N THR A 29 -31.55 13.05 12.75
CA THR A 29 -30.39 13.04 13.63
C THR A 29 -29.29 12.14 13.06
N PHE A 30 -28.06 12.44 13.45
CA PHE A 30 -26.91 11.61 13.11
C PHE A 30 -27.03 10.21 13.73
N ASP A 31 -27.48 10.12 14.97
CA ASP A 31 -27.62 8.84 15.67
C ASP A 31 -28.65 7.92 14.99
N GLU A 32 -29.80 8.46 14.57
CA GLU A 32 -30.81 7.68 13.84
C GLU A 32 -30.25 7.23 12.48
N LEU A 33 -29.60 8.15 11.73
CA LEU A 33 -28.96 7.82 10.46
C LEU A 33 -27.96 6.67 10.64
N PHE A 34 -27.09 6.77 11.64
CA PHE A 34 -26.07 5.77 11.94
C PHE A 34 -26.70 4.43 12.36
N CYS A 35 -27.74 4.45 13.20
CA CYS A 35 -28.48 3.26 13.60
C CYS A 35 -29.09 2.54 12.39
N GLN A 36 -29.76 3.27 11.49
CA GLN A 36 -30.40 2.69 10.30
C GLN A 36 -29.37 2.16 9.29
N ILE A 37 -28.20 2.78 9.20
CA ILE A 37 -27.09 2.22 8.42
C ILE A 37 -26.63 0.90 9.05
N CYS A 38 -26.41 0.86 10.35
CA CYS A 38 -25.94 -0.34 11.05
C CYS A 38 -26.91 -1.52 10.92
N THR A 39 -28.22 -1.28 10.91
CA THR A 39 -29.23 -2.34 10.72
C THR A 39 -29.25 -2.89 9.28
N CYS A 40 -28.84 -2.08 8.31
CA CYS A 40 -28.79 -2.48 6.91
C CYS A 40 -27.47 -3.19 6.53
N LEU A 41 -26.43 -3.09 7.35
CA LEU A 41 -25.14 -3.72 7.05
C LEU A 41 -25.20 -5.24 7.21
N GLU A 42 -24.70 -5.96 6.20
CA GLU A 42 -24.46 -7.40 6.31
C GLU A 42 -23.49 -7.72 7.48
N PRO A 43 -23.65 -8.85 8.18
CA PRO A 43 -22.80 -9.21 9.34
C PRO A 43 -21.29 -9.16 9.08
N LYS A 44 -20.85 -9.39 7.83
CA LYS A 44 -19.44 -9.28 7.43
C LYS A 44 -18.85 -7.88 7.66
N TYR A 45 -19.65 -6.81 7.55
CA TYR A 45 -19.20 -5.44 7.79
C TYR A 45 -19.09 -5.12 9.29
N LEU A 46 -19.94 -5.72 10.12
CA LEU A 46 -19.82 -5.61 11.58
C LEU A 46 -18.57 -6.33 12.10
N LEU A 47 -18.24 -7.49 11.53
CA LEU A 47 -16.97 -8.16 11.80
C LEU A 47 -15.77 -7.31 11.35
N LYS A 48 -15.91 -6.56 10.25
CA LYS A 48 -14.88 -5.62 9.75
C LYS A 48 -14.57 -4.51 10.76
N ILE A 49 -15.59 -3.95 11.42
CA ILE A 49 -15.43 -2.88 12.43
C ILE A 49 -14.62 -3.35 13.65
N ASN A 50 -14.82 -4.61 14.06
CA ASN A 50 -14.21 -5.18 15.27
C ASN A 50 -12.84 -5.81 15.02
N ASN A 51 -12.63 -6.41 13.84
CA ASN A 51 -11.42 -7.20 13.56
C ASN A 51 -10.45 -6.51 12.62
N GLU A 52 -10.89 -5.51 11.84
CA GLU A 52 -10.01 -4.76 10.96
C GLU A 52 -9.69 -3.37 11.54
N PRO A 53 -8.49 -2.82 11.27
CA PRO A 53 -8.06 -1.51 11.75
C PRO A 53 -8.66 -0.43 10.86
N PHE A 54 -9.98 -0.42 10.69
CA PHE A 54 -10.72 0.59 9.97
C PHE A 54 -11.78 1.19 10.89
N LYS A 55 -11.98 2.49 10.78
CA LYS A 55 -13.15 3.17 11.32
C LYS A 55 -14.10 3.39 10.16
N MET A 56 -15.36 3.14 10.44
CA MET A 56 -16.44 3.49 9.54
C MET A 56 -16.59 5.02 9.56
N GLN A 57 -16.58 5.65 8.39
CA GLN A 57 -16.76 7.09 8.26
C GLN A 57 -17.90 7.35 7.28
N LEU A 58 -18.84 8.20 7.68
CA LEU A 58 -19.97 8.61 6.84
C LEU A 58 -19.64 9.93 6.15
N VAL A 59 -19.84 10.01 4.84
CA VAL A 59 -19.58 11.22 4.06
C VAL A 59 -20.72 11.56 3.11
N ASP A 60 -20.82 12.83 2.70
CA ASP A 60 -21.65 13.26 1.59
C ASP A 60 -21.02 12.89 0.23
N MET A 61 -21.72 13.19 -0.86
CA MET A 61 -21.23 12.95 -2.22
C MET A 61 -20.04 13.84 -2.63
N LYS A 62 -19.72 14.87 -1.84
CA LYS A 62 -18.55 15.74 -1.99
C LYS A 62 -17.39 15.30 -1.08
N ASN A 63 -17.52 14.16 -0.39
CA ASN A 63 -16.59 13.62 0.60
C ASN A 63 -16.40 14.49 1.87
N ASN A 64 -17.36 15.36 2.20
CA ASN A 64 -17.40 16.01 3.51
C ASN A 64 -17.90 15.01 4.54
N THR A 65 -17.27 14.96 5.72
CA THR A 65 -17.70 14.04 6.78
C THR A 65 -19.02 14.49 7.39
N ILE A 66 -19.90 13.53 7.62
CA ILE A 66 -21.18 13.70 8.34
C ILE A 66 -20.93 13.25 9.77
N GLU A 67 -20.89 14.19 10.72
CA GLU A 67 -20.64 13.88 12.15
C GLU A 67 -21.68 14.53 13.08
N SER A 68 -22.63 15.29 12.53
CA SER A 68 -23.61 16.06 13.30
C SER A 68 -25.02 16.02 12.70
N ASP A 69 -26.01 16.36 13.53
CA ASP A 69 -27.40 16.54 13.10
C ASP A 69 -27.53 17.64 12.05
N GLU A 70 -26.75 18.71 12.15
CA GLU A 70 -26.71 19.79 11.16
C GLU A 70 -26.32 19.28 9.77
N ASP A 71 -25.32 18.39 9.70
CA ASP A 71 -24.85 17.81 8.44
C ASP A 71 -25.95 16.95 7.79
N VAL A 72 -26.63 16.12 8.59
CA VAL A 72 -27.76 15.30 8.12
C VAL A 72 -28.88 16.19 7.58
N ARG A 73 -29.29 17.21 8.35
CA ARG A 73 -30.37 18.13 7.92
C ARG A 73 -30.01 18.90 6.66
N LYS A 74 -28.73 19.24 6.47
CA LYS A 74 -28.25 19.93 5.28
C LYS A 74 -28.41 19.07 4.04
N GLU A 75 -28.10 17.77 4.10
CA GLU A 75 -28.29 16.86 2.97
C GLU A 75 -29.78 16.65 2.64
N PHE A 76 -30.65 16.54 3.64
CA PHE A 76 -32.09 16.45 3.42
C PHE A 76 -32.71 17.70 2.78
N LYS A 77 -32.14 18.89 3.03
CA LYS A 77 -32.57 20.13 2.36
C LYS A 77 -32.27 20.15 0.86
N ASN A 78 -31.32 19.34 0.41
CA ASN A 78 -30.93 19.26 -1.01
C ASN A 78 -31.84 18.35 -1.85
N GLY A 79 -32.83 17.68 -1.23
CA GLY A 79 -33.93 16.97 -1.90
C GLY A 79 -33.71 15.48 -2.18
N ASP A 80 -32.46 15.00 -2.24
CA ASP A 80 -32.11 13.57 -2.34
C ASP A 80 -30.94 13.25 -1.38
N PRO A 81 -31.23 12.93 -0.11
CA PRO A 81 -30.20 12.69 0.90
C PRO A 81 -29.46 11.37 0.60
N LEU A 82 -28.29 11.51 -0.01
CA LEU A 82 -27.42 10.42 -0.42
C LEU A 82 -26.08 10.50 0.33
N PHE A 83 -25.81 9.44 1.08
CA PHE A 83 -24.60 9.28 1.88
C PHE A 83 -23.70 8.19 1.30
N LYS A 84 -22.43 8.24 1.63
CA LYS A 84 -21.46 7.21 1.29
C LYS A 84 -20.74 6.74 2.55
N LEU A 85 -20.66 5.41 2.71
CA LEU A 85 -19.90 4.78 3.77
C LEU A 85 -18.46 4.53 3.29
N LEU A 86 -17.49 5.10 4.00
CA LEU A 86 -16.07 4.88 3.75
C LEU A 86 -15.46 4.05 4.89
N TRP A 87 -14.63 3.09 4.53
CA TRP A 87 -13.77 2.37 5.46
C TRP A 87 -12.42 3.08 5.49
N VAL A 88 -12.21 3.95 6.47
CA VAL A 88 -10.93 4.65 6.60
C VAL A 88 -10.07 3.96 7.65
N PRO A 89 -8.78 3.72 7.42
CA PRO A 89 -7.95 3.03 8.39
C PRO A 89 -7.97 3.76 9.75
N LYS A 90 -8.13 3.01 10.85
CA LYS A 90 -7.78 3.41 12.23
C LYS A 90 -6.25 3.51 12.28
N ILE A 91 -5.72 4.55 11.66
CA ILE A 91 -4.34 4.94 11.88
C ILE A 91 -4.35 5.57 13.27
N GLU A 92 -3.92 4.83 14.30
CA GLU A 92 -3.39 5.47 15.49
C GLU A 92 -2.26 6.38 14.98
N LYS A 93 -2.52 7.69 14.89
CA LYS A 93 -1.63 8.68 14.29
C LYS A 93 -0.30 8.74 15.05
N ILE A 94 0.62 7.85 14.71
CA ILE A 94 1.99 7.85 15.23
C ILE A 94 2.96 7.60 14.05
N GLY A 95 2.84 8.39 12.98
CA GLY A 95 3.75 8.28 11.84
C GLY A 95 3.48 9.28 10.71
N LYS A 96 4.52 9.56 9.91
CA LYS A 96 4.37 10.29 8.63
C LYS A 96 3.69 9.36 7.63
N ILE A 97 2.94 9.90 6.67
CA ILE A 97 2.31 9.12 5.60
C ILE A 97 3.03 9.44 4.28
N LYS A 98 3.36 8.42 3.49
CA LYS A 98 3.89 8.58 2.13
C LYS A 98 2.98 7.90 1.11
N THR A 99 2.53 8.68 0.14
CA THR A 99 1.76 8.19 -1.02
C THR A 99 2.70 8.01 -2.20
N ILE A 100 2.70 6.82 -2.80
CA ILE A 100 3.51 6.49 -3.97
C ILE A 100 2.69 6.73 -5.23
N LYS A 101 3.08 7.70 -6.06
CA LYS A 101 2.39 8.07 -7.30
C LYS A 101 3.18 7.73 -8.56
N ASN A 102 4.50 7.75 -8.46
CA ASN A 102 5.41 7.55 -9.58
C ASN A 102 6.59 6.69 -9.11
N ALA A 103 6.36 5.38 -9.00
CA ALA A 103 7.42 4.45 -8.66
C ALA A 103 8.19 3.98 -9.89
N LEU A 104 9.48 3.73 -9.68
CA LEU A 104 10.24 2.81 -10.53
C LEU A 104 10.21 1.42 -9.90
N VAL A 105 9.79 0.43 -10.67
CA VAL A 105 9.86 -0.99 -10.30
C VAL A 105 10.95 -1.66 -11.12
N VAL A 106 11.92 -2.26 -10.43
CA VAL A 106 13.05 -2.98 -11.01
C VAL A 106 12.93 -4.45 -10.60
N MET A 107 12.84 -5.34 -11.57
CA MET A 107 12.73 -6.77 -11.34
C MET A 107 13.97 -7.49 -11.85
N ILE A 108 14.58 -8.30 -10.98
CA ILE A 108 15.59 -9.30 -11.32
C ILE A 108 14.89 -10.66 -11.21
N ALA A 109 14.82 -11.40 -12.30
CA ALA A 109 14.16 -12.69 -12.37
C ALA A 109 15.05 -13.73 -13.05
N ILE A 110 15.54 -14.71 -12.28
CA ILE A 110 16.38 -15.80 -12.79
C ILE A 110 15.59 -17.10 -12.77
N SER A 111 15.31 -17.65 -13.96
CA SER A 111 14.55 -18.90 -14.11
C SER A 111 15.33 -20.02 -14.79
N GLU A 112 16.45 -19.72 -15.42
CA GLU A 112 17.24 -20.68 -16.21
C GLU A 112 18.63 -20.86 -15.58
N TYR A 113 19.01 -22.10 -15.29
CA TYR A 113 20.26 -22.45 -14.60
C TYR A 113 21.08 -23.43 -15.45
N CYS A 114 22.41 -23.31 -15.39
CA CYS A 114 23.35 -24.11 -16.17
C CYS A 114 23.36 -25.58 -15.72
N ASP A 115 23.29 -25.83 -14.42
CA ASP A 115 23.29 -27.18 -13.85
C ASP A 115 21.89 -27.60 -13.37
N ASN A 116 21.14 -28.23 -14.27
CA ASN A 116 19.82 -28.80 -13.98
C ASN A 116 19.83 -29.96 -12.96
N LYS A 117 21.00 -30.42 -12.47
CA LYS A 117 21.08 -31.48 -11.46
C LYS A 117 21.01 -30.95 -10.03
N MET A 118 21.71 -29.85 -9.72
CA MET A 118 21.67 -29.22 -8.40
C MET A 118 20.72 -28.03 -8.33
N LEU A 119 20.59 -27.27 -9.42
CA LEU A 119 19.72 -26.11 -9.52
C LEU A 119 18.75 -26.31 -10.68
N CYS A 120 17.52 -26.71 -10.38
CA CYS A 120 16.51 -26.89 -11.41
C CYS A 120 16.03 -25.54 -11.94
N ASN A 121 15.67 -25.49 -13.22
CA ASN A 121 14.96 -24.34 -13.78
C ASN A 121 13.66 -24.05 -13.02
N LEU A 122 13.33 -22.76 -12.92
CA LEU A 122 12.14 -22.25 -12.24
C LEU A 122 11.16 -21.66 -13.27
N PRO A 123 10.52 -22.49 -14.13
CA PRO A 123 9.69 -21.99 -15.24
C PRO A 123 8.57 -21.06 -14.77
N ASN A 124 8.01 -21.30 -13.58
CA ASN A 124 6.97 -20.47 -12.98
C ASN A 124 7.41 -19.00 -12.76
N VAL A 125 8.71 -18.74 -12.52
CA VAL A 125 9.23 -17.36 -12.41
C VAL A 125 8.94 -16.58 -13.68
N ARG A 126 9.32 -17.14 -14.84
CA ARG A 126 9.10 -16.54 -16.15
C ARG A 126 7.62 -16.59 -16.57
N GLU A 127 6.95 -17.71 -16.35
CA GLU A 127 5.61 -17.96 -16.89
C GLU A 127 4.49 -17.29 -16.10
N LYS A 128 4.68 -17.10 -14.79
CA LYS A 128 3.64 -16.64 -13.88
C LYS A 128 4.10 -15.47 -13.03
N ASP A 129 5.20 -15.56 -12.30
CA ASP A 129 5.57 -14.55 -11.29
C ASP A 129 5.83 -13.18 -11.92
N VAL A 130 6.66 -13.15 -12.97
CA VAL A 130 6.93 -11.93 -13.75
C VAL A 130 5.64 -11.33 -14.31
N LYS A 131 4.71 -12.17 -14.79
CA LYS A 131 3.42 -11.70 -15.32
C LYS A 131 2.56 -11.11 -14.21
N ASN A 132 2.49 -11.77 -13.05
CA ASN A 132 1.71 -11.31 -11.91
C ASN A 132 2.19 -9.95 -11.42
N PHE A 133 3.49 -9.78 -11.20
CA PHE A 133 4.06 -8.50 -10.78
C PHE A 133 3.93 -7.42 -11.85
N ARG A 134 4.08 -7.76 -13.14
CA ARG A 134 3.86 -6.81 -14.23
C ARG A 134 2.41 -6.34 -14.29
N GLU A 135 1.44 -7.24 -14.11
CA GLU A 135 0.02 -6.91 -14.03
C GLU A 135 -0.23 -5.92 -12.88
N VAL A 136 0.28 -6.21 -11.68
CA VAL A 136 0.12 -5.31 -10.51
C VAL A 136 0.78 -3.95 -10.75
N PHE A 137 2.09 -3.94 -10.98
CA PHE A 137 2.85 -2.71 -10.92
C PHE A 137 2.72 -1.87 -12.20
N LYS A 138 2.74 -2.52 -13.38
CA LYS A 138 2.67 -1.80 -14.65
C LYS A 138 1.24 -1.54 -15.11
N GLN A 139 0.35 -2.53 -15.01
CA GLN A 139 -0.99 -2.42 -15.61
C GLN A 139 -2.00 -1.79 -14.64
N GLU A 140 -2.02 -2.24 -13.38
CA GLU A 140 -2.97 -1.77 -12.38
C GLU A 140 -2.51 -0.48 -11.70
N LEU A 141 -1.26 -0.43 -11.22
CA LEU A 141 -0.71 0.74 -10.51
C LEU A 141 -0.06 1.77 -11.45
N ASN A 142 0.12 1.43 -12.73
CA ASN A 142 0.70 2.31 -13.75
C ASN A 142 2.09 2.88 -13.38
N TYR A 143 2.92 2.08 -12.72
CA TYR A 143 4.31 2.40 -12.42
C TYR A 143 5.22 2.04 -13.59
N GLU A 144 6.37 2.72 -13.65
CA GLU A 144 7.40 2.35 -14.62
C GLU A 144 8.02 1.02 -14.18
N PHE A 145 8.03 0.03 -15.07
CA PHE A 145 8.42 -1.34 -14.75
C PHE A 145 9.52 -1.83 -15.69
N VAL A 146 10.66 -2.18 -15.11
CA VAL A 146 11.84 -2.71 -15.81
C VAL A 146 12.13 -4.10 -15.28
N CYS A 147 12.41 -5.03 -16.18
CA CYS A 147 12.76 -6.41 -15.88
C CYS A 147 13.89 -6.82 -16.83
N ASN A 148 14.79 -7.67 -16.37
CA ASN A 148 15.77 -8.32 -17.24
C ASN A 148 15.08 -9.05 -18.40
N GLU A 149 15.67 -8.99 -19.59
CA GLU A 149 15.14 -9.65 -20.81
C GLU A 149 15.49 -11.14 -20.83
N GLU A 150 16.73 -11.46 -20.45
CA GLU A 150 17.26 -12.82 -20.35
C GLU A 150 17.07 -13.37 -18.94
N PHE A 151 16.52 -14.58 -18.83
CA PHE A 151 16.26 -15.24 -17.53
C PHE A 151 17.41 -16.13 -17.05
N LYS A 152 18.50 -16.10 -17.81
CA LYS A 152 19.79 -16.70 -17.48
C LYS A 152 20.77 -15.56 -17.24
N MET A 153 21.24 -15.40 -16.00
CA MET A 153 22.13 -14.31 -15.60
C MET A 153 23.20 -14.80 -14.63
N ASN A 154 24.46 -14.49 -14.91
CA ASN A 154 25.55 -14.57 -13.93
C ASN A 154 25.63 -13.26 -13.11
N LYS A 155 26.66 -13.11 -12.27
CA LYS A 155 26.83 -11.91 -11.45
C LYS A 155 27.07 -10.67 -12.31
N GLU A 156 27.93 -10.76 -13.33
CA GLU A 156 28.26 -9.66 -14.23
C GLU A 156 27.02 -9.15 -14.97
N ASP A 157 26.15 -10.07 -15.43
CA ASP A 157 24.88 -9.74 -16.09
C ASP A 157 23.95 -8.94 -15.16
N ILE A 158 23.90 -9.30 -13.86
CA ILE A 158 23.09 -8.59 -12.86
C ILE A 158 23.63 -7.18 -12.62
N ASP A 159 24.95 -7.06 -12.46
CA ASP A 159 25.63 -5.79 -12.25
C ASP A 159 25.41 -4.86 -13.46
N GLU A 160 25.61 -5.35 -14.68
CA GLU A 160 25.36 -4.61 -15.92
C GLU A 160 23.88 -4.18 -16.03
N PHE A 161 22.94 -5.08 -15.73
CA PHE A 161 21.51 -4.76 -15.73
C PHE A 161 21.19 -3.61 -14.76
N LEU A 162 21.67 -3.69 -13.52
CA LEU A 162 21.41 -2.67 -12.49
C LEU A 162 22.08 -1.34 -12.81
N GLU A 163 23.31 -1.34 -13.33
CA GLU A 163 23.98 -0.13 -13.81
C GLU A 163 23.20 0.54 -14.95
N ASN A 164 22.74 -0.26 -15.91
CA ASN A 164 21.92 0.22 -17.01
C ASN A 164 20.62 0.85 -16.52
N VAL A 165 19.94 0.24 -15.54
CA VAL A 165 18.75 0.81 -14.90
C VAL A 165 19.08 2.16 -14.26
N ILE A 166 20.15 2.24 -13.45
CA ILE A 166 20.56 3.46 -12.76
C ILE A 166 20.82 4.61 -13.76
N VAL A 167 21.54 4.33 -14.84
CA VAL A 167 21.91 5.31 -15.86
C VAL A 167 20.69 5.74 -16.69
N ASN A 168 19.94 4.77 -17.24
CA ASN A 168 18.81 5.05 -18.14
C ASN A 168 17.67 5.78 -17.44
N HIS A 169 17.45 5.49 -16.17
CA HIS A 169 16.43 6.14 -15.34
C HIS A 169 16.96 7.37 -14.60
N LYS A 170 18.26 7.69 -14.75
CA LYS A 170 18.92 8.88 -14.21
C LYS A 170 18.77 8.99 -12.69
N LEU A 171 18.92 7.87 -12.00
CA LEU A 171 18.56 7.74 -10.58
C LEU A 171 19.42 8.60 -9.64
N TYR A 172 20.70 8.83 -9.95
CA TYR A 172 21.60 9.70 -9.16
C TYR A 172 21.09 11.13 -8.97
N LYS A 173 20.29 11.63 -9.92
CA LYS A 173 19.70 12.98 -9.85
C LYS A 173 18.18 12.92 -9.81
N ASN A 174 17.60 11.71 -9.78
CA ASN A 174 16.17 11.43 -9.89
C ASN A 174 15.45 12.34 -10.91
N LYS A 175 16.00 12.51 -12.12
CA LYS A 175 15.47 13.49 -13.10
C LYS A 175 14.05 13.16 -13.60
N ARG A 176 13.59 11.93 -13.37
CA ARG A 176 12.26 11.46 -13.71
C ARG A 176 11.26 11.62 -12.54
N ASN A 177 11.69 12.22 -11.43
CA ASN A 177 10.87 12.52 -10.25
C ASN A 177 10.15 11.29 -9.69
N TYR A 178 10.87 10.16 -9.57
CA TYR A 178 10.31 9.00 -8.86
C TYR A 178 10.12 9.34 -7.39
N ASP A 179 8.97 8.97 -6.84
CA ASP A 179 8.67 9.14 -5.43
C ASP A 179 8.84 7.86 -4.62
N ALA A 180 9.07 6.71 -5.28
CA ALA A 180 9.45 5.45 -4.66
C ALA A 180 10.29 4.57 -5.61
N LEU A 181 11.03 3.64 -5.00
CA LEU A 181 11.75 2.58 -5.70
C LEU A 181 11.28 1.23 -5.17
N ILE A 182 10.88 0.32 -6.06
CA ILE A 182 10.48 -1.03 -5.73
C ILE A 182 11.43 -1.99 -6.44
N ILE A 183 12.09 -2.87 -5.71
CA ILE A 183 13.00 -3.88 -6.26
C ILE A 183 12.44 -5.26 -5.98
N THR A 184 12.19 -6.05 -7.03
CA THR A 184 11.73 -7.43 -6.92
C THR A 184 12.85 -8.39 -7.32
N ILE A 185 13.14 -9.38 -6.48
CA ILE A 185 14.18 -10.39 -6.71
C ILE A 185 13.52 -11.77 -6.70
N LEU A 186 13.57 -12.47 -7.84
CA LEU A 186 12.94 -13.78 -8.04
C LEU A 186 13.99 -14.80 -8.52
N GLY A 187 14.05 -15.97 -7.89
CA GLY A 187 14.96 -17.04 -8.30
C GLY A 187 15.26 -18.04 -7.18
N HIS A 188 16.34 -18.80 -7.37
CA HIS A 188 16.90 -19.60 -6.28
C HIS A 188 17.59 -18.70 -5.27
N GLY A 189 17.62 -19.15 -4.03
CA GLY A 189 18.32 -18.45 -2.97
C GLY A 189 18.95 -19.42 -1.98
N GLU A 190 20.03 -18.95 -1.36
CA GLU A 190 20.68 -19.62 -0.25
C GLU A 190 21.00 -18.56 0.82
N GLY A 191 20.49 -18.73 2.04
CA GLY A 191 20.60 -17.72 3.08
C GLY A 191 19.93 -16.38 2.71
N ASP A 192 20.75 -15.34 2.52
CA ASP A 192 20.35 -13.98 2.12
C ASP A 192 20.96 -13.57 0.76
N ALA A 193 21.23 -14.56 -0.09
CA ALA A 193 21.82 -14.35 -1.42
C ALA A 193 20.93 -14.95 -2.53
N LEU A 194 20.84 -14.23 -3.64
CA LEU A 194 20.31 -14.72 -4.90
C LEU A 194 21.34 -15.66 -5.54
N VAL A 195 20.90 -16.83 -5.97
CA VAL A 195 21.76 -17.76 -6.73
C VAL A 195 21.64 -17.43 -8.22
N THR A 196 22.78 -17.22 -8.87
CA THR A 196 22.87 -16.93 -10.31
C THR A 196 22.75 -18.21 -11.14
N SER A 197 22.60 -18.06 -12.45
CA SER A 197 22.43 -19.19 -13.36
C SER A 197 23.60 -20.17 -13.38
N ASP A 198 24.81 -19.71 -13.11
CA ASP A 198 26.02 -20.52 -12.98
C ASP A 198 26.26 -21.06 -11.56
N GLY A 199 25.36 -20.76 -10.61
CA GLY A 199 25.40 -21.28 -9.25
C GLY A 199 26.21 -20.44 -8.25
N GLU A 200 26.71 -19.28 -8.68
CA GLU A 200 27.33 -18.29 -7.80
C GLU A 200 26.27 -17.53 -6.97
N HIS A 201 26.72 -16.80 -5.95
CA HIS A 201 25.84 -16.12 -5.00
C HIS A 201 26.03 -14.62 -5.03
N VAL A 202 24.93 -13.88 -5.18
CA VAL A 202 24.89 -12.42 -5.06
C VAL A 202 24.12 -12.06 -3.78
N PRO A 203 24.80 -11.57 -2.73
CA PRO A 203 24.14 -11.12 -1.51
C PRO A 203 23.09 -10.04 -1.81
N VAL A 204 21.87 -10.20 -1.28
CA VAL A 204 20.81 -9.19 -1.42
C VAL A 204 21.26 -7.83 -0.88
N ASP A 205 22.07 -7.84 0.18
CA ASP A 205 22.64 -6.61 0.75
C ASP A 205 23.58 -5.87 -0.21
N GLU A 206 24.26 -6.58 -1.12
CA GLU A 206 25.08 -5.99 -2.18
C GLU A 206 24.19 -5.20 -3.15
N ILE A 207 23.11 -5.81 -3.65
CA ILE A 207 22.11 -5.16 -4.50
C ILE A 207 21.49 -3.96 -3.79
N ARG A 208 21.12 -4.11 -2.51
CA ARG A 208 20.54 -3.03 -1.70
C ARG A 208 21.47 -1.84 -1.54
N SER A 209 22.77 -2.08 -1.37
CA SER A 209 23.78 -1.03 -1.17
C SER A 209 23.90 -0.08 -2.36
N LEU A 210 23.53 -0.53 -3.57
CA LEU A 210 23.51 0.31 -4.77
C LEU A 210 22.47 1.44 -4.67
N PHE A 211 21.42 1.24 -3.86
CA PHE A 211 20.29 2.15 -3.72
C PHE A 211 20.18 2.80 -2.34
N ASN A 212 21.20 2.67 -1.49
CA ASN A 212 21.23 3.34 -0.19
C ASN A 212 21.25 4.87 -0.33
N CYS A 213 20.94 5.57 0.75
CA CYS A 213 20.86 7.03 0.74
C CYS A 213 22.21 7.69 0.42
N ASN A 214 23.34 7.02 0.71
CA ASN A 214 24.68 7.55 0.42
C ASN A 214 24.99 7.53 -1.09
N LYS A 215 24.59 6.47 -1.81
CA LYS A 215 24.78 6.32 -3.25
C LYS A 215 23.69 7.04 -4.05
N MET A 216 22.48 7.09 -3.52
CA MET A 216 21.30 7.66 -4.18
C MET A 216 20.67 8.77 -3.32
N GLU A 217 21.43 9.84 -3.08
CA GLU A 217 20.99 10.98 -2.25
C GLU A 217 19.65 11.58 -2.71
N SER A 218 19.39 11.62 -4.02
CA SER A 218 18.13 12.12 -4.58
C SER A 218 16.90 11.24 -4.31
N LEU A 219 17.10 10.04 -3.76
CA LEU A 219 16.05 9.11 -3.35
C LEU A 219 16.03 8.91 -1.83
N LYS A 220 16.81 9.66 -1.04
CA LYS A 220 16.93 9.42 0.41
C LYS A 220 15.58 9.43 1.14
N ASP A 221 14.70 10.34 0.74
CA ASP A 221 13.37 10.53 1.32
C ASP A 221 12.27 9.76 0.57
N CYS A 222 12.63 8.92 -0.40
CA CYS A 222 11.69 8.06 -1.11
C CYS A 222 11.62 6.67 -0.45
N PRO A 223 10.44 6.05 -0.34
CA PRO A 223 10.32 4.65 0.05
C PRO A 223 11.11 3.75 -0.89
N LYS A 224 11.87 2.83 -0.29
CA LYS A 224 12.59 1.77 -1.01
C LYS A 224 12.03 0.44 -0.54
N ILE A 225 11.32 -0.24 -1.42
CA ILE A 225 10.60 -1.48 -1.10
C ILE A 225 11.30 -2.63 -1.79
N PHE A 226 11.74 -3.63 -1.05
CA PHE A 226 12.32 -4.86 -1.58
C PHE A 226 11.29 -5.98 -1.45
N ILE A 227 11.00 -6.68 -2.54
CA ILE A 227 10.13 -7.86 -2.57
C ILE A 227 11.00 -9.02 -3.03
N ILE A 228 11.28 -9.95 -2.13
CA ILE A 228 12.26 -11.01 -2.35
C ILE A 228 11.54 -12.35 -2.29
N ASP A 229 11.51 -13.04 -3.41
CA ASP A 229 10.93 -14.38 -3.54
C ASP A 229 12.02 -15.37 -3.95
N ILE A 230 12.82 -15.77 -2.96
CA ILE A 230 13.91 -16.74 -3.10
C ILE A 230 13.90 -17.71 -1.90
N CYS A 231 14.41 -18.91 -2.10
CA CYS A 231 14.65 -19.86 -1.01
C CYS A 231 15.64 -19.28 0.02
N ARG A 232 15.47 -19.61 1.30
CA ARG A 232 16.40 -19.23 2.36
C ARG A 232 16.89 -20.45 3.12
N THR A 233 17.34 -21.48 2.41
CA THR A 233 17.92 -22.66 3.06
C THR A 233 19.10 -22.26 3.95
N PRO A 234 19.32 -22.94 5.09
CA PRO A 234 20.50 -22.70 5.91
C PRO A 234 21.75 -22.88 5.05
N GLN A 235 22.65 -21.90 5.09
CA GLN A 235 23.90 -21.91 4.33
C GLN A 235 24.71 -23.16 4.72
N VAL A 236 24.99 -24.06 3.77
CA VAL A 236 25.62 -25.36 4.07
C VAL A 236 27.16 -25.25 4.11
N SER A 237 27.73 -24.11 3.75
CA SER A 237 29.20 -23.95 3.59
C SER A 237 29.79 -22.79 4.39
N ASN A 238 31.06 -22.98 4.77
CA ASN A 238 31.93 -22.12 5.59
C ASN A 238 32.24 -20.75 4.99
N PHE A 239 31.23 -20.00 4.53
CA PHE A 239 31.39 -18.57 4.29
C PHE A 239 31.67 -17.92 5.64
N ILE A 240 32.96 -17.65 5.85
CA ILE A 240 33.44 -16.80 6.92
C ILE A 240 32.52 -15.57 6.93
N ARG A 241 31.98 -15.23 8.11
CA ARG A 241 31.29 -13.96 8.40
C ARG A 241 32.26 -12.79 8.27
N THR A 242 32.94 -12.64 7.14
CA THR A 242 33.81 -11.51 6.80
C THR A 242 33.02 -10.44 6.08
N THR A 243 31.95 -9.96 6.73
CA THR A 243 31.43 -8.59 6.64
C THR A 243 30.44 -8.36 7.78
N LYS A 244 30.87 -8.66 9.02
CA LYS A 244 30.43 -7.88 10.19
C LYS A 244 31.11 -6.50 10.16
N GLN A 245 30.99 -5.78 9.05
CA GLN A 245 31.14 -4.33 9.09
C GLN A 245 29.72 -3.79 9.15
N ASN A 246 29.24 -3.70 10.39
CA ASN A 246 28.00 -3.04 10.76
C ASN A 246 28.08 -1.58 10.33
N ASN A 247 27.75 -1.28 9.07
CA ASN A 247 27.20 0.03 8.73
C ASN A 247 25.74 0.02 9.18
N MET A 248 25.55 0.18 10.50
CA MET A 248 24.25 0.26 11.16
C MET A 248 23.34 1.34 10.53
N TYR A 249 23.95 2.31 9.83
CA TYR A 249 23.30 3.41 9.13
C TYR A 249 22.72 3.05 7.76
N ASP A 250 23.12 1.93 7.15
CA ASP A 250 22.73 1.56 5.77
C ASP A 250 21.44 0.74 5.69
N LYS A 251 20.82 0.46 6.84
CA LYS A 251 19.59 -0.33 6.93
C LYS A 251 18.32 0.51 7.04
N TYR A 252 18.42 1.82 7.25
CA TYR A 252 17.27 2.69 7.43
C TYR A 252 16.61 3.09 6.10
N GLY A 253 15.28 3.17 6.08
CA GLY A 253 14.51 3.65 4.92
C GLY A 253 14.16 2.56 3.91
N PHE A 254 14.33 1.28 4.27
CA PHE A 254 13.92 0.13 3.48
C PHE A 254 12.75 -0.60 4.13
N LEU A 255 11.78 -0.99 3.30
CA LEU A 255 10.77 -1.99 3.63
C LEU A 255 11.10 -3.26 2.84
N THR A 256 11.46 -4.33 3.53
CA THR A 256 11.77 -5.62 2.88
C THR A 256 10.63 -6.60 3.14
N ILE A 257 10.12 -7.23 2.08
CA ILE A 257 9.07 -8.23 2.09
C ILE A 257 9.68 -9.51 1.52
N LEU A 258 9.74 -10.57 2.32
CA LEU A 258 10.32 -11.86 1.97
C LEU A 258 9.19 -12.88 1.86
N SER A 259 9.23 -13.75 0.85
CA SER A 259 8.24 -14.84 0.69
C SER A 259 8.44 -15.99 1.69
N THR A 260 9.64 -16.11 2.25
CA THR A 260 10.02 -17.12 3.26
C THR A 260 10.73 -16.54 4.46
N THR A 261 10.57 -17.22 5.59
CA THR A 261 11.43 -17.07 6.76
C THR A 261 12.73 -17.86 6.59
N SER A 262 13.81 -17.38 7.21
CA SER A 262 15.10 -18.06 7.19
C SER A 262 14.98 -19.55 7.58
N GLY A 263 15.57 -20.43 6.78
CA GLY A 263 15.63 -21.88 7.00
C GLY A 263 14.64 -22.72 6.20
N TYR A 264 13.74 -22.12 5.39
CA TYR A 264 12.68 -22.83 4.66
C TYR A 264 12.94 -22.90 3.15
N GLN A 265 12.50 -24.01 2.53
CA GLN A 265 12.50 -24.21 1.08
C GLN A 265 11.18 -23.77 0.46
N ILE A 266 11.26 -23.06 -0.66
CA ILE A 266 10.11 -22.70 -1.49
C ILE A 266 9.82 -23.87 -2.42
N ALA A 267 8.67 -24.52 -2.28
CA ALA A 267 8.12 -25.32 -3.36
C ALA A 267 7.80 -24.37 -4.52
N ALA A 268 8.27 -24.67 -5.74
CA ALA A 268 8.16 -23.84 -6.95
C ALA A 268 6.71 -23.54 -7.36
N LEU A 269 6.02 -22.74 -6.55
CA LEU A 269 4.61 -22.42 -6.64
C LEU A 269 4.53 -20.89 -6.68
N SER A 270 3.85 -20.33 -7.66
CA SER A 270 3.66 -18.87 -7.77
C SER A 270 2.74 -18.29 -6.70
N LEU A 271 2.62 -18.94 -5.53
CA LEU A 271 1.67 -18.60 -4.47
C LEU A 271 1.89 -17.19 -3.94
N PHE A 272 3.15 -16.81 -3.73
CA PHE A 272 3.48 -15.49 -3.20
C PHE A 272 3.12 -14.37 -4.19
N SER A 273 3.55 -14.50 -5.46
CA SER A 273 3.23 -13.51 -6.50
C SER A 273 1.72 -13.44 -6.79
N GLU A 274 1.00 -14.57 -6.76
CA GLU A 274 -0.45 -14.63 -6.91
C GLU A 274 -1.19 -13.98 -5.75
N ASP A 275 -0.71 -14.17 -4.51
CA ASP A 275 -1.30 -13.58 -3.32
C ASP A 275 -1.02 -12.08 -3.24
N ILE A 276 0.20 -11.64 -3.59
CA ILE A 276 0.51 -10.21 -3.77
C ILE A 276 -0.44 -9.62 -4.80
N LYS A 277 -0.55 -10.24 -5.97
CA LYS A 277 -1.41 -9.74 -7.04
C LYS A 277 -2.84 -9.58 -6.60
N ARG A 278 -3.44 -10.68 -6.11
CA ARG A 278 -4.85 -10.69 -5.71
C ARG A 278 -5.12 -9.68 -4.60
N THR A 279 -4.26 -9.60 -3.59
CA THR A 279 -4.48 -8.77 -2.41
C THR A 279 -4.21 -7.30 -2.71
N ILE A 280 -3.15 -6.96 -3.45
CA ILE A 280 -2.92 -5.57 -3.86
C ILE A 280 -4.10 -5.10 -4.69
N ILE A 281 -4.47 -5.81 -5.77
CA ILE A 281 -5.55 -5.39 -6.68
C ILE A 281 -6.88 -5.19 -5.96
N SER A 282 -7.23 -6.05 -4.99
CA SER A 282 -8.50 -5.94 -4.27
C SER A 282 -8.51 -4.82 -3.22
N ARG A 283 -7.35 -4.43 -2.69
CA ARG A 283 -7.28 -3.51 -1.53
C ARG A 283 -6.76 -2.12 -1.86
N TYR A 284 -5.94 -1.94 -2.90
CA TYR A 284 -5.31 -0.64 -3.16
C TYR A 284 -6.33 0.47 -3.46
N LYS A 285 -7.44 0.13 -4.13
CA LYS A 285 -8.55 1.07 -4.42
C LYS A 285 -9.36 1.46 -3.20
N MET A 286 -9.18 0.76 -2.09
CA MET A 286 -9.88 1.00 -0.81
C MET A 286 -9.03 1.84 0.16
N ASP A 287 -7.94 2.46 -0.30
CA ASP A 287 -7.00 3.21 0.55
C ASP A 287 -6.40 2.38 1.70
N TYR A 288 -6.18 1.08 1.47
CA TYR A 288 -5.52 0.24 2.47
C TYR A 288 -4.02 0.59 2.52
N PRO A 289 -3.44 0.88 3.70
CA PRO A 289 -2.00 1.04 3.83
C PRO A 289 -1.29 -0.28 3.52
N LEU A 290 -0.09 -0.18 2.95
CA LEU A 290 0.71 -1.34 2.54
C LEU A 290 0.94 -2.31 3.70
N THR A 291 1.14 -1.81 4.93
CA THR A 291 1.29 -2.63 6.13
C THR A 291 0.10 -3.57 6.38
N GLN A 292 -1.12 -3.15 6.05
CA GLN A 292 -2.33 -3.97 6.17
C GLN A 292 -2.47 -4.94 5.01
N ILE A 293 -2.18 -4.48 3.79
CA ILE A 293 -2.11 -5.34 2.61
C ILE A 293 -1.12 -6.50 2.86
N LEU A 294 0.04 -6.22 3.47
CA LEU A 294 1.04 -7.23 3.82
C LEU A 294 0.56 -8.21 4.90
N LYS A 295 -0.17 -7.74 5.92
CA LYS A 295 -0.80 -8.62 6.93
C LYS A 295 -1.79 -9.58 6.27
N GLU A 296 -2.59 -9.09 5.33
CA GLU A 296 -3.53 -9.94 4.58
C GLU A 296 -2.81 -10.93 3.66
N ILE A 297 -1.77 -10.51 2.94
CA ILE A 297 -0.93 -11.40 2.12
C ILE A 297 -0.40 -12.52 3.01
N ARG A 298 0.23 -12.19 4.14
CA ARG A 298 0.75 -13.18 5.09
C ARG A 298 -0.33 -14.16 5.56
N ALA A 299 -1.49 -13.66 5.97
CA ALA A 299 -2.60 -14.50 6.42
C ALA A 299 -3.14 -15.43 5.32
N ASN A 300 -3.22 -14.94 4.08
CA ASN A 300 -3.70 -15.71 2.93
C ASN A 300 -2.69 -16.79 2.53
N THR A 301 -1.41 -16.44 2.47
CA THR A 301 -0.34 -17.37 2.11
C THR A 301 -0.18 -18.46 3.16
N MET A 302 -0.28 -18.14 4.46
CA MET A 302 -0.26 -19.13 5.54
C MET A 302 -1.40 -20.15 5.44
N LYS A 303 -2.61 -19.72 5.04
CA LYS A 303 -3.76 -20.62 4.87
C LYS A 303 -3.60 -21.60 3.71
N LYS A 304 -2.85 -21.22 2.67
CA LYS A 304 -2.73 -21.99 1.42
C LYS A 304 -1.51 -22.90 1.37
N SER A 305 -0.50 -22.60 2.17
CA SER A 305 0.84 -23.15 1.96
C SER A 305 1.18 -24.34 2.84
N ASP A 306 0.24 -24.95 3.59
CA ASP A 306 0.51 -26.04 4.55
C ASP A 306 1.75 -25.81 5.46
N GLY A 307 2.14 -24.54 5.68
CA GLY A 307 3.31 -24.13 6.47
C GLY A 307 4.62 -23.88 5.69
N TRP A 308 4.64 -24.03 4.36
CA TRP A 308 5.85 -23.89 3.53
C TRP A 308 6.20 -22.44 3.15
N TYR A 309 5.22 -21.55 3.13
CA TYR A 309 5.45 -20.12 2.89
C TYR A 309 5.18 -19.32 4.15
N CYS A 310 6.12 -18.43 4.49
CA CYS A 310 5.98 -17.51 5.60
C CYS A 310 6.44 -16.13 5.14
N VAL A 311 5.47 -15.25 4.91
CA VAL A 311 5.76 -13.87 4.49
C VAL A 311 6.29 -13.09 5.69
N GLU A 312 7.56 -12.66 5.59
CA GLU A 312 8.23 -11.84 6.58
C GLU A 312 8.34 -10.40 6.05
N SER A 313 8.01 -9.41 6.88
CA SER A 313 8.21 -8.01 6.57
C SER A 313 9.18 -7.39 7.57
N GLN A 314 10.29 -6.86 7.09
CA GLN A 314 11.23 -6.07 7.86
C GLN A 314 11.06 -4.60 7.48
N ASP A 315 10.45 -3.84 8.38
CA ASP A 315 10.19 -2.42 8.18
C ASP A 315 11.15 -1.60 9.04
N THR A 316 11.96 -0.78 8.38
CA THR A 316 12.90 0.15 9.04
C THR A 316 12.48 1.61 8.82
N THR A 317 11.28 1.84 8.27
CA THR A 317 10.75 3.16 7.95
C THR A 317 10.01 3.76 9.15
N ASP A 318 9.95 5.09 9.21
CA ASP A 318 9.19 5.85 10.22
C ASP A 318 7.82 6.31 9.68
N TYR A 319 7.32 5.67 8.61
CA TYR A 319 6.12 6.10 7.88
C TYR A 319 5.29 4.95 7.32
N ASP A 320 3.98 5.18 7.21
CA ASP A 320 3.09 4.29 6.47
C ASP A 320 3.11 4.61 4.96
N ILE A 321 2.97 3.57 4.14
CA ILE A 321 3.00 3.65 2.67
C ILE A 321 1.62 3.38 2.10
N PHE A 322 1.15 4.26 1.21
CA PHE A 322 -0.10 4.10 0.46
C PHE A 322 0.20 4.11 -1.04
N GLY A 323 -0.48 3.25 -1.82
CA GLY A 323 -0.46 3.32 -3.28
C GLY A 323 -1.39 4.42 -3.79
N ASN A 324 -1.06 5.07 -4.91
CA ASN A 324 -1.89 6.14 -5.46
C ASN A 324 -3.21 5.62 -6.06
N ILE A 325 -4.30 6.32 -5.73
CA ILE A 325 -5.56 6.36 -6.46
C ILE A 325 -5.43 7.43 -7.54
N GLN A 326 -4.96 7.05 -8.73
CA GLN A 326 -5.19 7.89 -9.90
C GLN A 326 -5.15 7.09 -11.21
N ALA A 327 -6.28 6.46 -11.56
CA ALA A 327 -6.76 6.30 -12.95
C ALA A 327 -8.05 5.46 -13.04
N LYS A 328 -9.23 6.12 -13.04
CA LYS A 328 -10.41 5.77 -13.88
C LYS A 328 -11.61 6.72 -13.71
N LEU A 329 -11.39 8.04 -13.56
CA LEU A 329 -12.47 9.04 -13.69
C LEU A 329 -12.29 9.98 -14.89
N THR A 330 -11.57 9.54 -15.92
CA THR A 330 -11.50 10.27 -17.19
C THR A 330 -11.67 9.30 -18.35
N THR A 331 -12.92 9.02 -18.69
CA THR A 331 -13.42 8.96 -20.07
C THR A 331 -14.95 8.87 -20.01
N SER A 332 -15.62 9.63 -20.88
CA SER A 332 -17.07 9.74 -21.08
C SER A 332 -17.83 10.67 -20.14
N CYS A 333 -17.67 11.98 -20.35
CA CYS A 333 -18.79 12.81 -20.79
C CYS A 333 -18.24 14.10 -21.38
N ASP A 334 -18.23 14.16 -22.71
CA ASP A 334 -18.26 15.42 -23.44
C ASP A 334 -19.55 16.15 -23.08
N SER A 335 -19.45 17.22 -22.31
CA SER A 335 -20.31 18.40 -22.44
C SER A 335 -19.71 19.54 -21.64
N GLN A 336 -19.17 20.49 -22.40
CA GLN A 336 -19.11 21.93 -22.12
C GLN A 336 -19.56 22.36 -20.71
N ILE A 337 -18.63 22.88 -19.90
CA ILE A 337 -18.77 24.13 -19.13
C ILE A 337 -17.35 24.65 -18.86
N THR A 338 -17.07 25.83 -19.38
CA THR A 338 -15.89 26.68 -19.16
C THR A 338 -15.85 27.29 -17.75
N PRO A 339 -14.69 27.79 -17.28
CA PRO A 339 -14.42 28.10 -15.88
C PRO A 339 -14.86 29.51 -15.48
N TYR A 340 -15.50 29.61 -14.30
CA TYR A 340 -15.85 30.82 -13.56
C TYR A 340 -15.65 30.39 -12.08
N ILE A 341 -14.87 31.01 -11.19
CA ILE A 341 -14.56 32.42 -10.92
C ILE A 341 -13.28 32.48 -10.05
N ALA A 342 -12.48 33.53 -10.26
CA ALA A 342 -11.46 34.03 -9.35
C ALA A 342 -12.02 35.14 -8.43
N VAL A 343 -11.29 35.46 -7.35
CA VAL A 343 -11.36 36.70 -6.51
C VAL A 343 -12.45 36.66 -5.41
N LEU A 344 -12.20 36.84 -4.09
CA LEU A 344 -11.82 38.10 -3.40
C LEU A 344 -11.33 37.92 -1.92
N TYR A 345 -10.26 38.69 -1.60
CA TYR A 345 -9.94 39.52 -0.41
C TYR A 345 -9.42 38.99 0.96
N VAL A 346 -8.10 39.18 1.13
CA VAL A 346 -7.33 39.98 2.12
C VAL A 346 -8.04 40.69 3.31
N SER A 347 -7.30 40.69 4.45
CA SER A 347 -7.39 41.48 5.71
C SER A 347 -8.28 40.91 6.81
N ASN A 348 -7.80 40.62 8.02
CA ASN A 348 -7.26 41.63 8.94
C ASN A 348 -6.21 41.12 9.95
N LYS A 349 -5.23 41.99 10.17
CA LYS A 349 -4.25 42.02 11.25
C LYS A 349 -4.91 42.46 12.58
N LYS A 350 -4.26 42.08 13.69
CA LYS A 350 -4.38 42.60 15.08
C LYS A 350 -5.62 42.17 15.88
N PHE A 351 -5.41 41.37 16.92
CA PHE A 351 -5.59 41.89 18.29
C PHE A 351 -4.63 41.20 19.25
N SER A 352 -3.87 42.04 19.94
CA SER A 352 -2.89 41.76 20.98
C SER A 352 -3.55 41.53 22.34
N GLN A 353 -2.89 40.70 23.14
CA GLN A 353 -2.83 40.68 24.61
C GLN A 353 -3.46 41.85 25.38
N LYS A 354 -4.35 41.50 26.32
CA LYS A 354 -4.60 42.08 27.67
C LYS A 354 -5.79 41.28 28.23
N TYR A 355 -5.72 40.57 29.36
CA TYR A 355 -5.48 41.06 30.71
C TYR A 355 -4.93 39.93 31.60
N ILE A 356 -3.95 40.30 32.43
CA ILE A 356 -3.60 39.65 33.71
C ILE A 356 -4.31 40.46 34.80
N SER A 357 -4.97 39.79 35.75
CA SER A 357 -5.10 40.14 37.19
C SER A 357 -6.27 39.33 37.78
N GLU A 358 -6.04 38.18 38.43
CA GLU A 358 -5.77 38.00 39.88
C GLU A 358 -7.07 37.64 40.67
N PRO A 359 -7.00 37.11 41.92
CA PRO A 359 -6.80 35.71 42.30
C PRO A 359 -8.00 35.20 43.13
N TYR A 360 -7.92 34.04 43.82
CA TYR A 360 -8.59 33.64 45.10
C TYR A 360 -8.68 32.11 45.16
N GLN A 361 -7.73 31.47 45.88
CA GLN A 361 -7.85 30.94 47.24
C GLN A 361 -8.44 29.52 47.31
N PHE A 362 -7.56 28.55 47.53
CA PHE A 362 -7.88 27.29 48.21
C PHE A 362 -7.39 27.38 49.65
N SER A 363 -8.30 27.18 50.60
CA SER A 363 -8.00 26.88 52.00
C SER A 363 -7.96 25.36 52.20
N PHE A 364 -7.06 24.94 53.09
CA PHE A 364 -6.73 23.58 53.51
C PHE A 364 -7.92 22.77 54.03
#